data_AF-A0AA96G4G6-F1
#
_entry.id   AF-A0AA96G4G6-F1
#
_cell.length_a   1.000
_cell.length_b   1.000
_cell.length_c   1.000
_cell.angle_alpha   90.00
_cell.angle_beta   90.00
_cell.angle_gamma   90.00
#
_symmetry.space_group_name_H-M   'P 1'
#
loop_
_entity.id
_entity.type
_entity.pdbx_description
1 polymer ?
#
loop_
_entity_poly.entity_id
_entity_poly.type
_entity_poly.pdbx_seq_one_letter_code
_entity_poly.pdbx_strand_id
1 'polypeptide(L)'
;MSYYARGRRERLQLALDTLNRYFEELSKSIDSQQTRAGNLVAISAFVVTFASASGFIGKDAALRFPAWASTALWAVIAVQVIAVAYVLLPRPYVRGPDVKEMMEGDASEPWLTDDRIADLRIKLNSTAKMYRHSGIAYEFALLCLLGEISVILAAVISST
;
A
#
# COMPACT_ATOMS: atom_id res chain seq x y z
N MET A 1 -23.73 -43.32 2.86
CA MET A 1 -22.78 -42.28 2.41
C MET A 1 -21.42 -42.93 2.19
N SER A 2 -20.86 -42.82 0.98
CA SER A 2 -19.57 -43.42 0.58
C SER A 2 -18.40 -42.71 1.28
N TYR A 3 -17.41 -43.46 1.79
CA TYR A 3 -16.18 -42.94 2.42
C TYR A 3 -15.46 -41.89 1.56
N TYR A 4 -15.57 -41.98 0.24
CA TYR A 4 -14.99 -41.03 -0.71
C TYR A 4 -15.61 -39.63 -0.64
N ALA A 5 -16.91 -39.52 -0.34
CA ALA A 5 -17.59 -38.23 -0.23
C ALA A 5 -17.17 -37.46 1.03
N ARG A 6 -16.83 -38.18 2.11
CA ARG A 6 -16.36 -37.59 3.37
C ARG A 6 -14.95 -37.01 3.23
N GLY A 7 -14.02 -37.80 2.65
CA GLY A 7 -12.65 -37.33 2.41
C GLY A 7 -12.55 -36.17 1.41
N ARG A 8 -13.44 -36.10 0.40
CA ARG A 8 -13.51 -34.94 -0.52
C ARG A 8 -13.95 -33.67 0.22
N ARG A 9 -14.96 -33.75 1.08
CA ARG A 9 -15.45 -32.60 1.87
C ARG A 9 -14.38 -32.05 2.81
N GLU A 10 -13.67 -32.93 3.52
CA GLU A 10 -12.59 -32.53 4.43
C GLU A 10 -11.45 -31.84 3.70
N ARG A 11 -11.05 -32.32 2.50
CA ARG A 11 -10.01 -31.67 1.68
C ARG A 11 -10.43 -30.29 1.20
N LEU A 12 -11.68 -30.15 0.76
CA LEU A 12 -12.23 -28.88 0.29
C LEU A 12 -12.34 -27.86 1.44
N GLN A 13 -12.73 -28.31 2.63
CA GLN A 13 -12.76 -27.45 3.83
C GLN A 13 -11.36 -26.98 4.18
N LEU A 14 -10.37 -27.88 4.19
CA LEU A 14 -8.99 -27.53 4.48
C LEU A 14 -8.39 -26.56 3.45
N ALA A 15 -8.70 -26.74 2.17
CA ALA A 15 -8.29 -25.82 1.11
C ALA A 15 -8.92 -24.43 1.30
N LEU A 16 -10.18 -24.38 1.73
CA LEU A 16 -10.89 -23.15 1.98
C LEU A 16 -10.36 -22.41 3.23
N ASP A 17 -10.13 -23.12 4.33
CA ASP A 17 -9.54 -22.54 5.55
C ASP A 17 -8.17 -21.93 5.26
N THR A 18 -7.40 -22.61 4.41
CA THR A 18 -6.11 -22.14 3.93
C THR A 18 -6.25 -20.85 3.12
N LEU A 19 -7.18 -20.80 2.15
CA LEU A 19 -7.44 -19.60 1.36
C LEU A 19 -7.90 -18.42 2.22
N ASN A 20 -8.78 -18.66 3.19
CA ASN A 20 -9.30 -17.62 4.05
C ASN A 20 -8.18 -16.99 4.91
N ARG A 21 -7.28 -17.83 5.46
CA ARG A 21 -6.07 -17.35 6.15
C ARG A 21 -5.20 -16.47 5.26
N TYR A 22 -4.97 -16.86 4.00
CA TYR A 22 -4.20 -16.04 3.06
C TYR A 22 -4.87 -14.69 2.77
N PHE A 23 -6.19 -14.66 2.63
CA PHE A 23 -6.92 -13.41 2.44
C PHE A 23 -6.88 -12.51 3.68
N GLU A 24 -6.97 -13.07 4.89
CA GLU A 24 -6.81 -12.31 6.13
C GLU A 24 -5.41 -11.71 6.27
N GLU A 25 -4.36 -12.50 6.02
CA GLU A 25 -2.97 -12.04 6.07
C GLU A 25 -2.70 -10.94 5.03
N LEU A 26 -3.25 -11.09 3.82
CA LEU A 26 -3.14 -10.10 2.76
C LEU A 26 -3.90 -8.81 3.12
N SER A 27 -5.10 -8.92 3.70
CA SER A 27 -5.88 -7.76 4.15
C SER A 27 -5.13 -6.95 5.19
N LYS A 28 -4.56 -7.60 6.21
CA LYS A 28 -3.74 -6.94 7.25
C LYS A 28 -2.54 -6.23 6.64
N SER A 29 -1.89 -6.87 5.67
CA SER A 29 -0.76 -6.29 4.94
C SER A 29 -1.15 -5.05 4.14
N ILE A 30 -2.31 -5.08 3.44
CA ILE A 30 -2.85 -3.94 2.69
C ILE A 30 -3.15 -2.76 3.62
N ASP A 31 -3.89 -2.99 4.71
CA ASP A 31 -4.29 -1.92 5.63
C ASP A 31 -3.06 -1.28 6.32
N SER A 32 -2.06 -2.10 6.68
CA SER A 32 -0.76 -1.64 7.19
C SER A 32 -0.01 -0.79 6.16
N GLN A 33 0.03 -1.21 4.90
CA GLN A 33 0.69 -0.46 3.82
C GLN A 33 0.01 0.88 3.56
N GLN A 34 -1.33 0.92 3.52
CA GLN A 34 -2.09 2.16 3.34
C GLN A 34 -1.84 3.15 4.50
N THR A 35 -1.82 2.65 5.74
CA THR A 35 -1.49 3.46 6.93
C THR A 35 -0.08 4.04 6.83
N ARG A 36 0.91 3.22 6.45
CA ARG A 36 2.30 3.66 6.26
C ARG A 36 2.43 4.69 5.13
N ALA A 37 1.72 4.50 4.03
CA ALA A 37 1.70 5.43 2.91
C ALA A 37 1.13 6.80 3.31
N GLY A 38 0.05 6.83 4.10
CA GLY A 38 -0.50 8.06 4.67
C GLY A 38 0.52 8.80 5.55
N ASN A 39 1.21 8.07 6.43
CA ASN A 39 2.25 8.65 7.28
C ASN A 39 3.44 9.21 6.48
N LEU A 40 3.77 8.58 5.34
CA LEU A 40 4.88 9.01 4.49
C LEU A 40 4.65 10.41 3.89
N VAL A 41 3.41 10.74 3.50
CA VAL A 41 3.06 12.09 3.05
C VAL A 41 3.15 13.10 4.20
N ALA A 42 2.68 12.73 5.39
CA ALA A 42 2.78 13.59 6.56
C ALA A 42 4.24 13.90 6.94
N ILE A 43 5.12 12.89 6.88
CA ILE A 43 6.57 13.06 7.13
C ILE A 43 7.19 13.97 6.08
N SER A 44 6.91 13.76 4.79
CA SER A 44 7.41 14.62 3.71
C SER A 44 6.95 16.07 3.88
N ALA A 45 5.66 16.29 4.14
CA ALA A 45 5.13 17.62 4.41
C ALA A 45 5.83 18.29 5.60
N PHE A 46 6.12 17.52 6.66
CA PHE A 46 6.87 18.03 7.81
C PHE A 46 8.32 18.40 7.46
N VAL A 47 9.03 17.54 6.71
CA VAL A 47 10.41 17.77 6.27
C VAL A 47 10.52 19.03 5.40
N VAL A 48 9.61 19.17 4.44
CA VAL A 48 9.57 20.33 3.53
C VAL A 48 9.21 21.60 4.29
N THR A 49 8.22 21.55 5.18
CA THR A 49 7.83 22.70 6.01
C THR A 49 8.99 23.11 6.91
N PHE A 50 9.67 22.17 7.56
CA PHE A 50 10.84 22.44 8.39
C PHE A 50 11.99 23.04 7.58
N ALA A 51 12.30 22.51 6.40
CA ALA A 51 13.34 23.06 5.51
C ALA A 51 12.99 24.46 5.01
N SER A 52 11.71 24.74 4.75
CA SER A 52 11.26 26.09 4.39
C SER A 52 11.37 27.05 5.58
N ALA A 53 11.02 26.61 6.79
CA ALA A 53 11.05 27.43 8.00
C ALA A 53 12.48 27.71 8.49
N SER A 54 13.40 26.74 8.37
CA SER A 54 14.81 26.94 8.70
C SER A 54 15.48 27.98 7.77
N GLY A 55 15.03 28.09 6.52
CA GLY A 55 15.42 29.17 5.61
C GLY A 55 14.84 30.55 5.95
N PHE A 56 13.84 30.64 6.84
CA PHE A 56 13.23 31.91 7.28
C PHE A 56 13.75 32.41 8.64
N ILE A 57 14.31 31.54 9.49
CA ILE A 57 14.84 31.90 10.82
C ILE A 57 16.34 32.23 10.69
N GLY A 58 16.64 33.29 9.95
CA GLY A 58 17.97 33.86 9.83
C GLY A 58 17.85 35.33 9.45
N LYS A 59 18.16 36.24 10.39
CA LYS A 59 18.07 37.68 10.19
C LYS A 59 19.04 38.25 9.15
N ASP A 60 19.90 37.43 8.56
CA ASP A 60 20.78 37.80 7.46
C ASP A 60 20.34 37.10 6.17
N ALA A 61 20.17 37.87 5.11
CA ALA A 61 19.79 37.43 3.77
C ALA A 61 20.80 36.49 3.07
N ALA A 62 21.69 35.83 3.82
CA ALA A 62 22.82 35.03 3.34
C ALA A 62 22.47 33.56 3.03
N LEU A 63 21.49 32.96 3.70
CA LEU A 63 21.02 31.60 3.42
C LEU A 63 19.68 31.63 2.67
N ARG A 64 19.69 32.20 1.46
CA ARG A 64 18.54 32.03 0.56
C ARG A 64 18.55 30.58 0.06
N PHE A 65 17.50 29.84 0.38
CA PHE A 65 17.30 28.51 -0.19
C PHE A 65 17.34 28.63 -1.73
N PRO A 66 18.20 27.89 -2.44
CA PRO A 66 18.36 28.08 -3.87
C PRO A 66 17.05 27.85 -4.62
N ALA A 67 16.73 28.71 -5.59
CA ALA A 67 15.49 28.61 -6.36
C ALA A 67 15.39 27.26 -7.11
N TRP A 68 16.51 26.72 -7.59
CA TRP A 68 16.56 25.40 -8.21
C TRP A 68 16.14 24.28 -7.25
N ALA A 69 16.55 24.37 -5.97
CA ALA A 69 16.24 23.37 -4.96
C ALA A 69 14.76 23.43 -4.56
N SER A 70 14.18 24.64 -4.51
CA SER A 70 12.75 24.82 -4.28
C SER A 70 11.91 24.19 -5.39
N THR A 71 12.23 24.46 -6.66
CA THR A 71 11.53 23.87 -7.81
C THR A 71 11.69 22.34 -7.86
N ALA A 72 12.90 21.84 -7.56
CA ALA A 72 13.16 20.40 -7.50
C ALA A 72 12.35 19.72 -6.39
N LEU A 73 12.28 20.32 -5.19
CA LEU A 73 11.47 19.80 -4.08
C LEU A 73 9.99 19.74 -4.45
N TRP A 74 9.43 20.79 -5.05
CA TRP A 74 8.05 20.77 -5.51
C TRP A 74 7.77 19.64 -6.51
N ALA A 75 8.70 19.39 -7.44
CA ALA A 75 8.57 18.30 -8.40
C ALA A 75 8.60 16.92 -7.71
N VAL A 76 9.52 16.71 -6.76
CA VAL A 76 9.63 15.45 -6.01
C VAL A 76 8.38 15.20 -5.16
N ILE A 77 7.90 16.22 -4.44
CA ILE A 77 6.68 16.15 -3.62
C ILE A 77 5.48 15.82 -4.50
N ALA A 78 5.33 16.47 -5.66
CA ALA A 78 4.21 16.21 -6.56
C ALA A 78 4.20 14.75 -7.03
N VAL A 79 5.35 14.21 -7.40
CA VAL A 79 5.51 12.80 -7.80
C VAL A 79 5.21 11.87 -6.63
N GLN A 80 5.67 12.20 -5.42
CA GLN A 80 5.44 11.42 -4.21
C GLN A 80 3.96 11.39 -3.82
N VAL A 81 3.26 12.53 -3.90
CA VAL A 81 1.82 12.62 -3.65
C VAL A 81 1.05 11.77 -4.66
N ILE A 82 1.43 11.78 -5.94
CA ILE A 82 0.80 10.92 -6.96
C ILE A 82 1.02 9.43 -6.64
N ALA A 83 2.25 9.06 -6.28
CA ALA A 83 2.59 7.68 -5.92
C ALA A 83 1.81 7.20 -4.68
N VAL A 84 1.70 8.03 -3.66
CA VAL A 84 0.92 7.69 -2.45
C VAL A 84 -0.59 7.68 -2.73
N ALA A 85 -1.10 8.62 -3.52
CA ALA A 85 -2.50 8.62 -3.94
C ALA A 85 -2.88 7.33 -4.68
N TYR A 86 -1.96 6.80 -5.50
CA TYR A 86 -2.15 5.51 -6.18
C TYR A 86 -2.21 4.31 -5.20
N VAL A 87 -1.46 4.37 -4.10
CA VAL A 87 -1.48 3.36 -3.01
C VAL A 87 -2.76 3.46 -2.18
N LEU A 88 -3.24 4.67 -1.92
CA LEU A 88 -4.43 4.95 -1.13
C LEU A 88 -5.75 4.82 -1.91
N LEU A 89 -5.68 4.72 -3.25
CA LEU A 89 -6.86 4.61 -4.09
C LEU A 89 -7.71 3.40 -3.64
N PRO A 90 -9.02 3.56 -3.39
CA PRO A 90 -9.86 2.43 -3.01
C PRO A 90 -9.91 1.43 -4.17
N ARG A 91 -9.30 0.26 -3.97
CA ARG A 91 -9.36 -0.85 -4.92
C ARG A 91 -10.29 -1.94 -4.42
N PRO A 92 -10.94 -2.69 -5.33
CA PRO A 92 -11.77 -3.82 -4.97
C PRO A 92 -10.90 -5.02 -4.56
N TYR A 93 -10.18 -4.89 -3.43
CA TYR A 93 -9.50 -6.01 -2.82
C TYR A 93 -10.55 -6.96 -2.26
N VAL A 94 -10.41 -8.26 -2.50
CA VAL A 94 -11.21 -9.27 -1.82
C VAL A 94 -10.57 -9.49 -0.45
N ARG A 95 -11.30 -9.18 0.63
CA ARG A 95 -10.82 -9.31 2.01
C ARG A 95 -11.28 -10.63 2.64
N GLY A 96 -10.60 -11.09 3.69
CA GLY A 96 -10.97 -12.30 4.44
C GLY A 96 -12.43 -12.32 4.92
N PRO A 97 -12.95 -11.22 5.51
CA PRO A 97 -14.37 -11.13 5.88
C PRO A 97 -15.32 -11.27 4.69
N ASP A 98 -14.99 -10.70 3.52
CA ASP A 98 -15.81 -10.84 2.31
C ASP A 98 -15.85 -12.29 1.83
N VAL A 99 -14.75 -13.03 1.97
CA VAL A 99 -14.71 -14.46 1.63
C VAL A 99 -15.63 -15.25 2.57
N LYS A 100 -15.65 -14.92 3.86
CA LYS A 100 -16.56 -15.52 4.84
C LYS A 100 -18.03 -15.19 4.55
N GLU A 101 -18.35 -13.95 4.20
CA GLU A 101 -19.71 -13.55 3.81
C GLU A 101 -20.16 -14.21 2.50
N MET A 102 -19.26 -14.34 1.51
CA MET A 102 -19.52 -15.08 0.27
C MET A 102 -19.78 -16.58 0.50
N MET A 103 -19.48 -17.10 1.69
CA MET A 103 -19.75 -18.48 2.10
C MET A 103 -21.00 -18.64 2.95
N GLU A 104 -21.35 -17.64 3.77
CA GLU A 104 -22.55 -17.67 4.61
C GLU A 104 -23.84 -17.30 3.85
N GLY A 105 -23.71 -16.55 2.74
CA GLY A 105 -24.84 -15.99 1.99
C GLY A 105 -25.66 -16.96 1.12
N ASP A 106 -25.25 -18.21 0.94
CA ASP A 106 -25.92 -19.15 0.01
C ASP A 106 -26.15 -20.53 0.64
N ALA A 107 -27.11 -20.59 1.56
CA ALA A 107 -27.48 -21.81 2.29
C ALA A 107 -28.18 -22.87 1.41
N SER A 108 -28.51 -22.54 0.15
CA SER A 108 -29.27 -23.38 -0.78
C SER A 108 -28.41 -24.27 -1.69
N GLU A 109 -27.18 -23.87 -1.98
CA GLU A 109 -26.25 -24.67 -2.79
C GLU A 109 -25.22 -25.40 -1.92
N PRO A 110 -24.66 -26.54 -2.39
CA PRO A 110 -23.46 -27.09 -1.78
C PRO A 110 -22.30 -26.09 -1.96
N TRP A 111 -22.20 -25.13 -1.05
CA TRP A 111 -21.25 -23.99 -1.00
C TRP A 111 -19.77 -24.36 -1.17
N LEU A 112 -19.44 -25.64 -1.07
CA LEU A 112 -18.11 -26.20 -1.12
C LEU A 112 -17.93 -27.02 -2.41
N THR A 113 -17.84 -26.33 -3.55
CA THR A 113 -17.49 -26.91 -4.86
C THR A 113 -16.04 -26.58 -5.24
N ASP A 114 -15.42 -27.46 -6.03
CA ASP A 114 -14.08 -27.23 -6.59
C ASP A 114 -14.04 -25.91 -7.41
N ASP A 115 -15.11 -25.59 -8.14
CA ASP A 115 -15.22 -24.38 -8.95
C ASP A 115 -15.20 -23.09 -8.12
N ARG A 116 -15.85 -23.10 -6.94
CA ARG A 116 -15.85 -21.95 -6.02
C ARG A 116 -14.47 -21.70 -5.41
N ILE A 117 -13.76 -22.77 -5.07
CA ILE A 117 -12.37 -22.70 -4.60
C ILE A 117 -11.44 -22.18 -5.71
N ALA A 118 -11.67 -22.60 -6.96
CA ALA A 118 -10.94 -22.09 -8.11
C ALA A 118 -11.17 -20.58 -8.33
N ASP A 119 -12.42 -20.10 -8.22
CA ASP A 119 -12.74 -18.67 -8.31
C ASP A 119 -12.07 -17.85 -7.19
N LEU A 120 -12.13 -18.32 -5.94
CA LEU A 120 -11.43 -17.69 -4.82
C LEU A 120 -9.92 -17.63 -5.03
N ARG A 121 -9.33 -18.67 -5.63
CA ARG A 121 -7.90 -18.69 -5.97
C ARG A 121 -7.56 -17.66 -7.06
N ILE A 122 -8.41 -17.49 -8.07
CA ILE A 122 -8.22 -16.47 -9.11
C ILE A 122 -8.28 -15.07 -8.48
N LYS A 123 -9.28 -14.82 -7.63
CA LYS A 123 -9.43 -13.56 -6.87
C LYS A 123 -8.23 -13.30 -5.94
N LEU A 124 -7.67 -14.33 -5.30
CA LEU A 124 -6.47 -14.20 -4.47
C LEU A 124 -5.28 -13.75 -5.31
N ASN A 125 -5.08 -14.38 -6.48
CA ASN A 125 -3.98 -14.04 -7.38
C ASN A 125 -4.12 -12.60 -7.94
N SER A 126 -5.33 -12.16 -8.30
CA SER A 126 -5.56 -10.78 -8.74
C SER A 126 -5.29 -9.77 -7.62
N THR A 127 -5.75 -10.08 -6.40
CA THR A 127 -5.53 -9.25 -5.21
C THR A 127 -4.04 -9.14 -4.89
N ALA A 128 -3.31 -10.26 -4.90
CA ALA A 128 -1.86 -10.29 -4.69
C ALA A 128 -1.09 -9.50 -5.76
N LYS A 129 -1.50 -9.61 -7.04
CA LYS A 129 -0.91 -8.82 -8.13
C LYS A 129 -1.12 -7.32 -7.90
N MET A 130 -2.34 -6.89 -7.56
CA MET A 130 -2.63 -5.49 -7.26
C MET A 130 -1.86 -4.99 -6.04
N TYR A 131 -1.76 -5.80 -4.98
CA TYR A 131 -0.95 -5.48 -3.80
C TYR A 131 0.53 -5.28 -4.17
N ARG A 132 1.11 -6.15 -4.99
CA ARG A 132 2.49 -6.00 -5.47
C ARG A 132 2.71 -4.69 -6.24
N HIS A 133 1.78 -4.30 -7.11
CA HIS A 133 1.87 -3.01 -7.82
C HIS A 133 1.77 -1.83 -6.86
N SER A 134 0.94 -1.92 -5.81
CA SER A 134 0.88 -0.93 -4.73
C SER A 134 2.20 -0.87 -3.96
N GLY A 135 2.80 -2.03 -3.66
CA GLY A 135 4.14 -2.17 -3.07
C GLY A 135 5.21 -1.37 -3.81
N ILE A 136 5.28 -1.54 -5.13
CA ILE A 136 6.24 -0.82 -5.99
C ILE A 136 6.01 0.70 -5.92
N ALA A 137 4.76 1.15 -5.96
CA ALA A 137 4.44 2.57 -5.85
C ALA A 137 4.84 3.16 -4.48
N TYR A 138 4.67 2.38 -3.41
CA TYR A 138 5.13 2.77 -2.07
C TYR A 138 6.66 2.82 -1.95
N GLU A 139 7.37 1.84 -2.50
CA GLU A 139 8.84 1.84 -2.56
C GLU A 139 9.36 3.05 -3.35
N PHE A 140 8.71 3.39 -4.45
CA PHE A 140 9.03 4.59 -5.22
C PHE A 140 8.77 5.87 -4.41
N ALA A 141 7.68 5.95 -3.66
CA ALA A 141 7.41 7.08 -2.77
C ALA A 141 8.47 7.21 -1.65
N LEU A 142 8.98 6.10 -1.12
CA LEU A 142 10.11 6.11 -0.18
C LEU A 142 11.40 6.64 -0.82
N LEU A 143 11.68 6.26 -2.07
CA LEU A 143 12.83 6.79 -2.82
C LEU A 143 12.69 8.30 -3.07
N CYS A 144 11.47 8.79 -3.34
CA CYS A 144 11.20 10.22 -3.43
C CYS A 144 11.51 10.93 -2.11
N LEU A 145 11.11 10.38 -0.96
CA LEU A 145 11.41 10.96 0.36
C LEU A 145 12.93 11.06 0.60
N LEU A 146 13.69 10.02 0.25
CA LEU A 146 15.16 10.07 0.31
C LEU A 146 15.72 11.13 -0.65
N GLY A 147 15.11 11.29 -1.83
CA GLY A 147 15.38 12.36 -2.77
C GLY A 147 15.15 13.75 -2.17
N GLU A 148 14.04 13.98 -1.47
CA GLU A 148 13.75 15.25 -0.78
C GLU A 148 14.85 15.59 0.23
N ILE A 149 15.21 14.62 1.08
CA ILE A 149 16.31 14.78 2.05
C ILE A 149 17.63 15.11 1.34
N SER A 150 17.93 14.43 0.23
CA SER A 150 19.15 14.67 -0.55
C SER A 150 19.19 16.07 -1.17
N VAL A 151 18.06 16.54 -1.71
CA VAL A 151 17.95 17.90 -2.28
C VAL A 151 18.09 18.94 -1.18
N ILE A 152 17.49 18.73 0.01
CA ILE A 152 17.66 19.63 1.16
C ILE A 152 19.12 19.68 1.59
N LEU A 153 19.81 18.53 1.72
CA LEU A 153 21.23 18.50 2.05
C LEU A 153 22.09 19.23 1.00
N ALA A 154 21.85 18.98 -0.29
CA ALA A 154 22.57 19.63 -1.37
C ALA A 154 22.34 21.15 -1.37
N ALA A 155 21.11 21.59 -1.11
CA ALA A 155 20.77 22.99 -0.97
C ALA A 155 21.54 23.64 0.19
N VAL A 156 21.55 23.00 1.37
CA VAL A 156 22.29 23.47 2.56
C VAL A 156 23.78 23.57 2.27
N ILE A 157 24.40 22.53 1.71
CA ILE A 157 25.83 22.53 1.36
C ILE A 157 26.17 23.61 0.33
N SER A 158 25.29 23.84 -0.65
CA SER A 158 25.52 24.88 -1.68
C SER A 158 25.35 26.31 -1.15
N SER A 159 24.71 26.45 0.02
CA SER A 159 24.43 27.74 0.67
C SER A 159 25.40 28.08 1.81
N THR A 160 26.24 27.15 2.23
CA THR A 160 27.44 27.36 3.06
C THR A 160 28.65 27.71 2.22
#